data_AF-E6Q7R0-F1
#
_entry.id   AF-E6Q7R0-F1
#
_cell.length_a   1.000
_cell.length_b   1.000
_cell.length_c   1.000
_cell.angle_alpha   90.00
_cell.angle_beta   90.00
_cell.angle_gamma   90.00
#
_symmetry.space_group_name_H-M   'P 1'
#
loop_
_entity.id
_entity.type
_entity.pdbx_description
1 polymer ?
#
loop_
_entity_poly.entity_id
_entity_poly.type
_entity_poly.pdbx_seq_one_letter_code
_entity_poly.pdbx_strand_id
1 'polypeptide(L)'
;MRCVVLAGGPHDAIAAGTPGAPNKAFALIAGRTLLERTLAPLRASSAIATIRVVAPQSARGHAAFALADEIVPDGEKIRDSLRSGLAGLPPDEIVAVWTSDLPMLSTAAVDDFVARAAETDADIGYGCVEYGVHVGRYPEVPHTWARMREGRYCGGGAIAIKPRALPRLDAFIERLGAARKSPLRLAGLFGWGLLARYALGQLSIERAEARASAIVGATVRAIPSPFAEFAVNVDRLSDVALAERLLGSANA
;
A
#
# COMPACT_ATOMS: atom_id res chain seq x y z
N MET A 1 -6.88 -8.89 13.25
CA MET A 1 -6.86 -7.50 12.74
C MET A 1 -7.86 -7.38 11.58
N ARG A 2 -8.62 -6.29 11.49
CA ARG A 2 -9.43 -6.00 10.30
C ARG A 2 -8.54 -5.50 9.17
N CYS A 3 -8.87 -5.82 7.92
CA CYS A 3 -8.20 -5.23 6.78
C CYS A 3 -9.16 -4.61 5.76
N VAL A 4 -8.66 -3.59 5.08
CA VAL A 4 -9.32 -2.90 3.98
C VAL A 4 -8.45 -3.06 2.73
N VAL A 5 -9.03 -3.47 1.61
CA VAL A 5 -8.31 -3.56 0.33
C VAL A 5 -8.85 -2.50 -0.62
N LEU A 6 -7.96 -1.64 -1.11
CA LEU A 6 -8.30 -0.58 -2.06
C LEU A 6 -8.24 -1.13 -3.49
N ALA A 7 -9.39 -1.51 -4.03
CA ALA A 7 -9.62 -2.01 -5.38
C ALA A 7 -10.38 -1.00 -6.27
N GLY A 8 -10.39 0.26 -5.84
CA GLY A 8 -10.98 1.38 -6.57
C GLY A 8 -10.08 1.93 -7.67
N GLY A 9 -10.60 2.92 -8.39
CA GLY A 9 -9.86 3.65 -9.42
C GLY A 9 -10.41 3.45 -10.83
N PRO A 10 -9.98 4.30 -11.78
CA PRO A 10 -10.53 4.33 -13.12
C PRO A 10 -10.09 3.11 -13.95
N HIS A 11 -10.82 2.85 -15.03
CA HIS A 11 -10.38 1.94 -16.07
C HIS A 11 -9.07 2.45 -16.71
N ASP A 12 -8.11 1.56 -16.94
CA ASP A 12 -6.79 1.89 -17.46
C ASP A 12 -6.30 0.89 -18.53
N ALA A 13 -5.08 1.08 -19.02
CA ALA A 13 -4.49 0.23 -20.04
C ALA A 13 -4.30 -1.24 -19.59
N ILE A 14 -4.11 -1.49 -18.29
CA ILE A 14 -3.97 -2.84 -17.74
C ILE A 14 -5.34 -3.53 -17.72
N ALA A 15 -6.37 -2.83 -17.27
CA ALA A 15 -7.75 -3.30 -17.30
C ALA A 15 -8.21 -3.61 -18.74
N ALA A 16 -7.81 -2.80 -19.71
CA ALA A 16 -8.17 -3.00 -21.12
C ALA A 16 -7.68 -4.34 -21.71
N GLY A 17 -6.65 -4.96 -21.10
CA GLY A 17 -6.18 -6.30 -21.48
C GLY A 17 -7.10 -7.44 -21.04
N THR A 18 -8.09 -7.17 -20.18
CA THR A 18 -9.03 -8.16 -19.66
C THR A 18 -10.47 -7.75 -20.01
N PRO A 19 -11.16 -8.49 -20.90
CA PRO A 19 -12.54 -8.18 -21.24
C PRO A 19 -13.46 -8.11 -20.02
N GLY A 20 -14.18 -6.99 -19.88
CA GLY A 20 -15.11 -6.77 -18.77
C GLY A 20 -14.48 -6.33 -17.46
N ALA A 21 -13.15 -6.15 -17.37
CA ALA A 21 -12.52 -5.64 -16.16
C ALA A 21 -12.89 -4.16 -15.91
N PRO A 22 -13.51 -3.84 -14.75
CA PRO A 22 -13.88 -2.47 -14.42
C PRO A 22 -12.67 -1.53 -14.30
N ASN A 23 -11.58 -2.02 -13.70
CA ASN A 23 -10.32 -1.32 -13.51
C ASN A 23 -9.16 -2.31 -13.31
N LYS A 24 -7.96 -1.79 -13.04
CA LYS A 24 -6.73 -2.56 -12.86
C LYS A 24 -6.86 -3.73 -11.88
N ALA A 25 -7.58 -3.56 -10.77
CA ALA A 25 -7.72 -4.61 -9.75
C ALA A 25 -8.38 -5.89 -10.30
N PHE A 26 -9.16 -5.79 -11.38
CA PHE A 26 -9.85 -6.92 -12.01
C PHE A 26 -9.13 -7.46 -13.25
N ALA A 27 -7.96 -6.91 -13.60
CA ALA A 27 -7.15 -7.44 -14.68
C ALA A 27 -6.61 -8.83 -14.31
N LEU A 28 -6.64 -9.75 -15.28
CA LEU A 28 -6.12 -11.11 -15.13
C LEU A 28 -4.59 -11.11 -15.27
N ILE A 29 -3.93 -11.79 -14.35
CA ILE A 29 -2.50 -12.11 -14.39
C ILE A 29 -2.37 -13.60 -14.12
N ALA A 30 -1.87 -14.36 -15.10
CA ALA A 30 -1.78 -15.82 -15.01
C ALA A 30 -3.09 -16.47 -14.50
N GLY A 31 -4.22 -16.09 -15.13
CA GLY A 31 -5.54 -16.69 -14.91
C GLY A 31 -6.31 -16.26 -13.66
N ARG A 32 -5.78 -15.37 -12.82
CA ARG A 32 -6.48 -14.80 -11.65
C ARG A 32 -6.42 -13.29 -11.65
N THR A 33 -7.46 -12.63 -11.15
CA THR A 33 -7.46 -11.16 -11.04
C THR A 33 -6.41 -10.69 -10.03
N LEU A 34 -5.88 -9.47 -10.22
CA LEU A 34 -4.99 -8.83 -9.24
C LEU A 34 -5.60 -8.79 -7.83
N LEU A 35 -6.90 -8.48 -7.75
CA LEU A 35 -7.65 -8.46 -6.51
C LEU A 35 -7.63 -9.84 -5.83
N GLU A 36 -7.96 -10.92 -6.55
CA GLU A 36 -7.92 -12.28 -5.99
C GLU A 36 -6.52 -12.67 -5.49
N ARG A 37 -5.47 -12.25 -6.21
CA ARG A 37 -4.08 -12.50 -5.80
C ARG A 37 -3.72 -11.79 -4.50
N THR A 38 -4.30 -10.63 -4.25
CA THR A 38 -4.15 -9.91 -2.98
C THR A 38 -5.04 -10.53 -1.89
N LEU A 39 -6.29 -10.89 -2.19
CA LEU A 39 -7.25 -11.41 -1.20
C LEU A 39 -6.91 -12.82 -0.71
N ALA A 40 -6.36 -13.68 -1.56
CA ALA A 40 -6.03 -15.06 -1.20
C ALA A 40 -5.08 -15.17 0.00
N PRO A 41 -3.90 -14.54 0.02
CA PRO A 41 -3.00 -14.58 1.17
C PRO A 41 -3.60 -13.88 2.41
N LEU A 42 -4.36 -12.80 2.23
CA LEU A 42 -5.07 -12.12 3.32
C LEU A 42 -6.09 -13.05 3.99
N ARG A 43 -6.86 -13.80 3.20
CA ARG A 43 -7.87 -14.73 3.71
C ARG A 43 -7.26 -15.96 4.36
N ALA A 44 -6.09 -16.39 3.89
CA ALA A 44 -5.36 -17.52 4.45
C ALA A 44 -4.65 -17.19 5.79
N SER A 45 -4.42 -15.91 6.09
CA SER A 45 -3.82 -15.45 7.35
C SER A 45 -4.79 -15.62 8.51
N SER A 46 -4.35 -16.30 9.58
CA SER A 46 -5.12 -16.35 10.84
C SER A 46 -5.10 -15.02 11.61
N ALA A 47 -4.21 -14.09 11.24
CA ALA A 47 -4.12 -12.78 11.86
C ALA A 47 -5.19 -11.80 11.32
N ILE A 48 -5.81 -12.10 10.17
CA ILE A 48 -6.87 -11.31 9.57
C ILE A 48 -8.25 -11.84 10.00
N ALA A 49 -9.06 -10.96 10.59
CA ALA A 49 -10.39 -11.30 11.07
C ALA A 49 -11.48 -11.06 10.01
N THR A 50 -11.37 -9.94 9.29
CA THR A 50 -12.33 -9.56 8.24
C THR A 50 -11.64 -8.79 7.13
N ILE A 51 -12.13 -8.95 5.91
CA ILE A 51 -11.66 -8.28 4.70
C ILE A 51 -12.79 -7.44 4.11
N ARG A 52 -12.63 -6.12 4.16
CA ARG A 52 -13.50 -5.16 3.46
C ARG A 52 -12.81 -4.72 2.18
N VAL A 53 -13.50 -4.82 1.05
CA VAL A 53 -12.98 -4.37 -0.25
C VAL A 53 -13.66 -3.07 -0.65
N VAL A 54 -12.85 -2.09 -1.04
CA VAL A 54 -13.32 -0.81 -1.61
C VAL A 54 -13.22 -0.91 -3.13
N ALA A 55 -14.35 -0.90 -3.83
CA ALA A 55 -14.38 -1.18 -5.27
C ALA A 55 -15.45 -0.35 -6.00
N PRO A 56 -15.31 -0.14 -7.32
CA PRO A 56 -16.30 0.61 -8.08
C PRO A 56 -17.61 -0.16 -8.19
N GLN A 57 -18.72 0.57 -8.27
CA GLN A 57 -20.07 -0.01 -8.42
C GLN A 57 -20.20 -0.88 -9.67
N SER A 58 -19.45 -0.58 -10.73
CA SER A 58 -19.39 -1.38 -11.97
C SER A 58 -18.87 -2.80 -11.76
N ALA A 59 -18.17 -3.07 -10.65
CA ALA A 59 -17.72 -4.40 -10.28
C ALA A 59 -18.77 -5.22 -9.50
N ARG A 60 -19.96 -4.66 -9.20
CA ARG A 60 -20.96 -5.33 -8.35
C ARG A 60 -21.27 -6.74 -8.84
N GLY A 61 -21.14 -7.72 -7.93
CA GLY A 61 -21.41 -9.13 -8.22
C GLY A 61 -20.26 -9.86 -8.92
N HIS A 62 -19.09 -9.23 -9.10
CA HIS A 62 -17.93 -9.87 -9.71
C HIS A 62 -17.39 -11.01 -8.81
N ALA A 63 -17.01 -12.13 -9.43
CA ALA A 63 -16.56 -13.34 -8.73
C ALA A 63 -15.30 -13.12 -7.88
N ALA A 64 -14.45 -12.16 -8.26
CA ALA A 64 -13.24 -11.78 -7.51
C ALA A 64 -13.51 -11.37 -6.04
N PHE A 65 -14.75 -11.05 -5.69
CA PHE A 65 -15.13 -10.74 -4.30
C PHE A 65 -15.42 -11.97 -3.44
N ALA A 66 -15.28 -13.20 -3.95
CA ALA A 66 -15.59 -14.43 -3.20
C ALA A 66 -14.85 -14.54 -1.85
N LEU A 67 -13.71 -13.87 -1.71
CA LEU A 67 -12.89 -13.86 -0.49
C LEU A 67 -13.06 -12.57 0.34
N ALA A 68 -14.02 -11.70 0.03
CA ALA A 68 -14.34 -10.50 0.80
C ALA A 68 -15.52 -10.74 1.74
N ASP A 69 -15.50 -10.16 2.95
CA ASP A 69 -16.65 -10.19 3.86
C ASP A 69 -17.60 -9.02 3.60
N GLU A 70 -17.07 -7.91 3.10
CA GLU A 70 -17.83 -6.69 2.82
C GLU A 70 -17.28 -5.97 1.60
N ILE A 71 -18.17 -5.34 0.83
CA ILE A 71 -17.82 -4.50 -0.32
C ILE A 71 -18.43 -3.12 -0.09
N VAL A 72 -17.59 -2.09 -0.16
CA VAL A 72 -18.00 -0.68 -0.06
C VAL A 72 -17.60 0.07 -1.33
N PRO A 73 -18.32 1.13 -1.71
CA PRO A 73 -18.01 1.88 -2.93
C PRO A 73 -16.67 2.61 -2.81
N ASP A 74 -15.95 2.71 -3.93
CA ASP A 74 -14.78 3.57 -4.04
C ASP A 74 -15.14 5.06 -4.20
N GLY A 75 -14.13 5.92 -4.24
CA GLY A 75 -14.27 7.33 -4.54
C GLY A 75 -13.33 7.77 -5.66
N GLU A 76 -13.51 9.01 -6.13
CA GLU A 76 -12.76 9.58 -7.26
C GLU A 76 -11.24 9.54 -7.03
N LYS A 77 -10.80 9.75 -5.78
CA LYS A 77 -9.39 9.71 -5.39
C LYS A 77 -9.16 8.62 -4.35
N ILE A 78 -7.92 8.14 -4.28
CA ILE A 78 -7.51 7.10 -3.31
C ILE A 78 -7.85 7.44 -1.86
N ARG A 79 -7.81 8.72 -1.47
CA ARG A 79 -8.21 9.20 -0.13
C ARG A 79 -9.71 9.02 0.14
N ASP A 80 -10.55 9.15 -0.90
CA ASP A 80 -11.99 9.03 -0.79
C ASP A 80 -12.34 7.54 -0.63
N SER A 81 -11.63 6.67 -1.37
CA SER A 81 -11.67 5.22 -1.18
C SER A 81 -11.18 4.80 0.21
N LEU A 82 -10.10 5.39 0.71
CA LEU A 82 -9.61 5.15 2.08
C LEU A 82 -10.66 5.53 3.13
N ARG A 83 -11.30 6.70 2.96
CA ARG A 83 -12.39 7.15 3.83
C ARG A 83 -13.59 6.20 3.81
N SER A 84 -14.00 5.74 2.62
CA SER A 84 -15.06 4.76 2.47
C SER A 84 -14.71 3.44 3.18
N GLY A 85 -13.51 2.93 2.98
CA GLY A 85 -13.03 1.69 3.60
C GLY A 85 -12.99 1.73 5.12
N LEU A 86 -12.58 2.85 5.70
CA LEU A 86 -12.47 3.02 7.16
C LEU A 86 -13.77 3.47 7.84
N ALA A 87 -14.81 3.81 7.07
CA ALA A 87 -16.07 4.31 7.61
C ALA A 87 -16.72 3.29 8.57
N GLY A 88 -17.16 3.77 9.74
CA GLY A 88 -17.83 2.95 10.75
C GLY A 88 -16.93 1.98 11.51
N LEU A 89 -15.62 1.93 11.24
CA LEU A 89 -14.69 1.10 12.00
C LEU A 89 -14.35 1.74 13.37
N PRO A 90 -14.01 0.95 14.40
CA PRO A 90 -13.66 1.48 15.71
C PRO A 90 -12.44 2.43 15.63
N PRO A 91 -12.51 3.62 16.24
CA PRO A 91 -11.51 4.69 16.04
C PRO A 91 -10.09 4.33 16.46
N ASP A 92 -9.95 3.47 17.48
CA ASP A 92 -8.68 3.11 18.10
C ASP A 92 -8.12 1.76 17.66
N GLU A 93 -8.88 1.00 16.85
CA GLU A 93 -8.43 -0.29 16.31
C GLU A 93 -7.43 -0.07 15.17
N ILE A 94 -6.33 -0.81 15.17
CA ILE A 94 -5.39 -0.82 14.06
C ILE A 94 -6.01 -1.60 12.89
N VAL A 95 -6.15 -0.94 11.75
CA VAL A 95 -6.66 -1.52 10.51
C VAL A 95 -5.52 -1.58 9.49
N ALA A 96 -5.28 -2.75 8.91
CA ALA A 96 -4.34 -2.89 7.80
C ALA A 96 -5.03 -2.53 6.48
N VAL A 97 -4.49 -1.56 5.75
CA VAL A 97 -4.99 -1.15 4.44
C VAL A 97 -4.01 -1.59 3.37
N TRP A 98 -4.49 -2.36 2.41
CA TRP A 98 -3.69 -2.96 1.34
C TRP A 98 -4.07 -2.40 -0.03
N THR A 99 -3.11 -2.26 -0.93
CA THR A 99 -3.39 -2.08 -2.36
C THR A 99 -3.83 -3.41 -2.97
N SER A 100 -4.59 -3.36 -4.06
CA SER A 100 -5.16 -4.54 -4.73
C SER A 100 -4.25 -5.15 -5.81
N ASP A 101 -3.06 -4.59 -6.01
CA ASP A 101 -2.18 -4.87 -7.15
C ASP A 101 -0.87 -5.57 -6.75
N LEU A 102 -0.95 -6.45 -5.74
CA LEU A 102 0.18 -7.19 -5.17
C LEU A 102 0.17 -8.66 -5.64
N PRO A 103 0.57 -8.97 -6.89
CA PRO A 103 0.40 -10.31 -7.46
C PRO A 103 1.24 -11.41 -6.79
N MET A 104 2.29 -11.03 -6.05
CA MET A 104 3.23 -11.94 -5.38
C MET A 104 2.99 -12.05 -3.87
N LEU A 105 1.96 -11.37 -3.34
CA LEU A 105 1.75 -11.30 -1.89
C LEU A 105 1.62 -12.71 -1.28
N SER A 106 2.38 -12.95 -0.22
CA SER A 106 2.37 -14.22 0.51
C SER A 106 1.67 -14.07 1.86
N THR A 107 1.10 -15.15 2.39
CA THR A 107 0.49 -15.15 3.72
C THR A 107 1.51 -14.82 4.82
N ALA A 108 2.77 -15.27 4.67
CA ALA A 108 3.84 -14.94 5.60
C ALA A 108 4.14 -13.43 5.65
N ALA A 109 4.13 -12.75 4.50
CA ALA A 109 4.29 -11.29 4.44
C ALA A 109 3.11 -10.55 5.10
N VAL A 110 1.90 -11.09 4.98
CA VAL A 110 0.70 -10.56 5.66
C VAL A 110 0.84 -10.71 7.17
N ASP A 111 1.16 -11.91 7.65
CA ASP A 111 1.27 -12.21 9.08
C ASP A 111 2.35 -11.35 9.76
N ASP A 112 3.52 -11.22 9.14
CA ASP A 112 4.61 -10.39 9.65
C ASP A 112 4.23 -8.90 9.67
N PHE A 113 3.61 -8.37 8.61
CA PHE A 113 3.17 -6.97 8.60
C PHE A 113 2.14 -6.68 9.70
N VAL A 114 1.16 -7.57 9.88
CA VAL A 114 0.12 -7.43 10.92
C VAL A 114 0.72 -7.49 12.32
N ALA A 115 1.66 -8.41 12.57
CA ALA A 115 2.37 -8.50 13.85
C ALA A 115 3.17 -7.23 14.14
N ARG A 116 3.99 -6.77 13.19
CA ARG A 116 4.78 -5.53 13.35
C ARG A 116 3.90 -4.30 13.52
N ALA A 117 2.79 -4.22 12.81
CA ALA A 117 1.83 -3.12 12.95
C ALA A 117 1.24 -3.08 14.37
N ALA A 118 0.89 -4.23 14.93
CA ALA A 118 0.42 -4.35 16.30
C ALA A 118 1.49 -3.97 17.33
N GLU A 119 2.73 -4.44 17.15
CA GLU A 119 3.86 -4.10 18.03
C GLU A 119 4.24 -2.61 17.98
N THR A 120 4.15 -2.00 16.79
CA THR A 120 4.47 -0.57 16.58
C THR A 120 3.45 0.35 17.27
N ASP A 121 2.19 -0.07 17.34
CA ASP A 121 1.04 0.64 17.95
C ASP A 121 0.90 2.13 17.55
N ALA A 122 1.36 2.48 16.33
CA ALA A 122 1.26 3.83 15.80
C ALA A 122 -0.17 4.16 15.32
N ASP A 123 -0.50 5.44 15.31
CA ASP A 123 -1.71 5.92 14.65
C ASP A 123 -1.66 5.64 13.14
N ILE A 124 -0.47 5.75 12.54
CA ILE A 124 -0.19 5.46 11.13
C ILE A 124 1.16 4.72 11.02
N GLY A 125 1.14 3.49 10.51
CA GLY A 125 2.31 2.71 10.13
C GLY A 125 2.44 2.61 8.61
N TYR A 126 3.57 2.99 8.05
CA TYR A 126 3.84 2.90 6.61
C TYR A 126 4.77 1.72 6.30
N GLY A 127 4.27 0.72 5.59
CA GLY A 127 5.08 -0.42 5.20
C GLY A 127 6.14 -0.05 4.15
N CYS A 128 7.36 -0.52 4.34
CA CYS A 128 8.47 -0.29 3.40
C CYS A 128 9.38 -1.52 3.29
N VAL A 129 10.17 -1.59 2.23
CA VAL A 129 11.12 -2.70 2.00
C VAL A 129 12.51 -2.12 1.78
N GLU A 130 13.51 -2.74 2.40
CA GLU A 130 14.92 -2.37 2.22
C GLU A 130 15.46 -2.91 0.89
N TYR A 131 16.36 -2.17 0.25
CA TYR A 131 16.91 -2.48 -1.06
C TYR A 131 17.47 -3.90 -1.16
N GLY A 132 18.33 -4.32 -0.23
CA GLY A 132 18.94 -5.64 -0.21
C GLY A 132 17.92 -6.77 -0.07
N VAL A 133 16.87 -6.57 0.73
CA VAL A 133 15.73 -7.50 0.83
C VAL A 133 15.04 -7.64 -0.53
N HIS A 134 14.73 -6.52 -1.18
CA HIS A 134 14.01 -6.53 -2.46
C HIS A 134 14.82 -7.16 -3.58
N VAL A 135 16.03 -6.65 -3.84
CA VAL A 135 16.85 -7.11 -4.97
C VAL A 135 17.39 -8.52 -4.77
N GLY A 136 17.38 -9.03 -3.53
CA GLY A 136 17.70 -10.43 -3.25
C GLY A 136 16.69 -11.41 -3.83
N ARG A 137 15.44 -10.98 -4.08
CA ARG A 137 14.37 -11.83 -4.62
C ARG A 137 13.83 -11.37 -5.97
N TYR A 138 13.70 -10.06 -6.20
CA TYR A 138 13.13 -9.49 -7.42
C TYR A 138 14.05 -8.41 -8.01
N PRO A 139 15.31 -8.74 -8.38
CA PRO A 139 16.27 -7.78 -8.91
C PRO A 139 15.81 -7.06 -10.19
N GLU A 140 14.90 -7.67 -10.95
CA GLU A 140 14.33 -7.14 -12.19
C GLU A 140 13.13 -6.21 -11.99
N VAL A 141 12.55 -6.14 -10.78
CA VAL A 141 11.42 -5.24 -10.47
C VAL A 141 11.96 -3.86 -10.06
N PRO A 142 11.72 -2.81 -10.86
CA PRO A 142 12.29 -1.48 -10.60
C PRO A 142 11.51 -0.72 -9.53
N HIS A 143 12.23 0.01 -8.67
CA HIS A 143 11.63 0.94 -7.71
C HIS A 143 12.31 2.31 -7.70
N THR A 144 11.56 3.29 -7.22
CA THR A 144 12.13 4.55 -6.75
C THR A 144 12.61 4.35 -5.32
N TRP A 145 13.91 4.54 -5.09
CA TRP A 145 14.55 4.31 -3.80
C TRP A 145 14.74 5.61 -3.02
N ALA A 146 14.15 5.69 -1.83
CA ALA A 146 14.46 6.71 -0.85
C ALA A 146 15.82 6.40 -0.20
N ARG A 147 16.78 7.32 -0.34
CA ARG A 147 18.10 7.19 0.28
C ARG A 147 18.05 7.74 1.70
N MET A 148 18.12 6.84 2.68
CA MET A 148 18.11 7.15 4.11
C MET A 148 19.49 6.84 4.69
N ARG A 149 19.74 7.30 5.93
CA ARG A 149 21.01 7.01 6.63
C ARG A 149 21.18 5.52 6.88
N GLU A 150 20.09 4.81 7.17
CA GLU A 150 20.06 3.38 7.49
C GLU A 150 20.11 2.48 6.25
N GLY A 151 19.94 3.03 5.04
CA GLY A 151 19.87 2.24 3.82
C GLY A 151 19.02 2.87 2.72
N ARG A 152 18.59 2.05 1.77
CA ARG A 152 17.70 2.47 0.68
C ARG A 152 16.38 1.73 0.81
N TYR A 153 15.27 2.46 0.70
CA TYR A 153 13.95 1.90 0.94
C TYR A 153 12.98 2.27 -0.17
N CYS A 154 12.06 1.37 -0.50
CA CYS A 154 10.89 1.66 -1.30
C CYS A 154 9.62 1.51 -0.45
N GLY A 155 8.53 2.11 -0.91
CA GLY A 155 7.22 1.92 -0.31
C GLY A 155 6.71 0.51 -0.58
N GLY A 156 6.00 -0.07 0.38
CA GLY A 156 5.26 -1.31 0.19
C GLY A 156 3.79 -1.07 -0.13
N GLY A 157 3.08 -2.18 -0.32
CA GLY A 157 1.66 -2.21 -0.70
C GLY A 157 0.68 -2.09 0.45
N ALA A 158 1.13 -1.81 1.68
CA ALA A 158 0.23 -1.68 2.82
C ALA A 158 0.62 -0.58 3.82
N ILE A 159 -0.40 -0.08 4.49
CA ILE A 159 -0.30 0.79 5.67
C ILE A 159 -1.11 0.20 6.82
N ALA A 160 -0.75 0.53 8.04
CA ALA A 160 -1.57 0.31 9.22
C ALA A 160 -2.10 1.66 9.70
N ILE A 161 -3.37 1.75 10.07
CA ILE A 161 -3.97 3.01 10.50
C ILE A 161 -5.03 2.80 11.57
N LYS A 162 -5.02 3.66 12.59
CA LYS A 162 -6.16 3.81 13.50
C LYS A 162 -7.16 4.78 12.84
N PRO A 163 -8.45 4.42 12.64
CA PRO A 163 -9.39 5.28 11.91
C PRO A 163 -9.49 6.72 12.43
N ARG A 164 -9.24 6.96 13.73
CA ARG A 164 -9.14 8.31 14.33
C ARG A 164 -8.08 9.22 13.69
N ALA A 165 -7.07 8.64 13.04
CA ALA A 165 -5.98 9.36 12.40
C ALA A 165 -6.32 9.83 10.98
N LEU A 166 -7.38 9.27 10.37
CA LEU A 166 -7.75 9.54 8.98
C LEU A 166 -7.94 11.04 8.67
N PRO A 167 -8.68 11.85 9.46
CA PRO A 167 -8.85 13.27 9.14
C PRO A 167 -7.52 14.04 9.11
N ARG A 168 -6.57 13.66 9.98
CA ARG A 168 -5.23 14.26 10.04
C ARG A 168 -4.37 13.84 8.86
N LEU A 169 -4.42 12.55 8.51
CA LEU A 169 -3.75 12.01 7.33
C LEU A 169 -4.25 12.66 6.05
N ASP A 170 -5.57 12.82 5.90
CA ASP A 170 -6.17 13.46 4.73
C ASP A 170 -5.70 14.91 4.56
N ALA A 171 -5.75 15.70 5.64
CA ALA A 171 -5.25 17.08 5.61
C ALA A 171 -3.76 17.14 5.24
N PHE A 172 -2.95 16.19 5.70
CA PHE A 172 -1.55 16.08 5.33
C PHE A 172 -1.36 15.71 3.86
N ILE A 173 -2.07 14.70 3.35
CA ILE A 173 -1.99 14.26 1.94
C ILE A 173 -2.38 15.41 1.00
N GLU A 174 -3.41 16.19 1.32
CA GLU A 174 -3.79 17.34 0.51
C GLU A 174 -2.71 18.41 0.46
N ARG A 175 -2.13 18.77 1.62
CA ARG A 175 -1.00 19.72 1.70
C ARG A 175 0.22 19.20 0.94
N LEU A 176 0.56 17.93 1.08
CA LEU A 176 1.67 17.30 0.39
C LEU A 176 1.43 17.28 -1.13
N GLY A 177 0.23 16.93 -1.57
CA GLY A 177 -0.17 16.93 -2.98
C GLY A 177 -0.04 18.31 -3.63
N ALA A 178 -0.40 19.38 -2.91
CA ALA A 178 -0.24 20.77 -3.37
C ALA A 178 1.23 21.25 -3.37
N ALA A 179 2.08 20.65 -2.53
CA ALA A 179 3.49 20.98 -2.39
C ALA A 179 4.40 20.17 -3.32
N ARG A 180 4.05 18.93 -3.69
CA ARG A 180 4.95 17.95 -4.35
C ARG A 180 5.62 18.42 -5.64
N LYS A 181 5.03 19.40 -6.34
CA LYS A 181 5.57 19.96 -7.58
C LYS A 181 6.48 21.18 -7.35
N SER A 182 6.71 21.58 -6.10
CA SER A 182 7.48 22.77 -5.75
C SER A 182 8.45 22.48 -4.59
N PRO A 183 9.77 22.50 -4.85
CA PRO A 183 10.78 22.32 -3.81
C PRO A 183 10.64 23.31 -2.65
N LEU A 184 10.34 24.59 -2.93
CA LEU A 184 10.11 25.62 -1.90
C LEU A 184 8.93 25.27 -0.99
N ARG A 185 7.82 24.78 -1.55
CA ARG A 185 6.65 24.37 -0.76
C ARG A 185 6.90 23.11 0.06
N LEU A 186 7.62 22.14 -0.50
CA LEU A 186 8.08 20.97 0.25
C LEU A 186 8.99 21.39 1.40
N ALA A 187 9.86 22.37 1.19
CA ALA A 187 10.73 22.89 2.24
C ALA A 187 9.95 23.63 3.32
N GLY A 188 8.90 24.37 2.97
CA GLY A 188 7.98 24.97 3.94
C GLY A 188 7.24 23.90 4.76
N LEU A 189 6.91 22.76 4.16
CA LEU A 189 6.21 21.67 4.85
C LEU A 189 7.14 20.85 5.75
N PHE A 190 8.28 20.39 5.24
CA PHE A 190 9.19 19.49 5.95
C PHE A 190 10.35 20.18 6.68
N GLY A 191 10.67 21.42 6.30
CA GLY A 191 11.84 22.16 6.77
C GLY A 191 13.05 21.95 5.86
N TRP A 192 13.79 23.04 5.59
CA TRP A 192 15.00 23.04 4.76
C TRP A 192 16.06 22.04 5.22
N GLY A 193 16.31 21.97 6.53
CA GLY A 193 17.31 21.07 7.09
C GLY A 193 16.99 19.59 6.86
N LEU A 194 15.71 19.20 6.87
CA LEU A 194 15.30 17.83 6.59
C LEU A 194 15.53 17.50 5.11
N LEU A 195 15.10 18.37 4.20
CA LEU A 195 15.30 18.16 2.76
C LEU A 195 16.77 18.11 2.37
N ALA A 196 17.61 18.98 2.94
CA ALA A 196 19.05 18.95 2.72
C ALA A 196 19.65 17.60 3.17
N ARG A 197 19.27 17.11 4.36
CA ARG A 197 19.70 15.78 4.83
C ARG A 197 19.21 14.66 3.92
N TYR A 198 17.97 14.72 3.45
CA TYR A 198 17.44 13.72 2.52
C TYR A 198 18.21 13.72 1.19
N ALA A 199 18.44 14.89 0.60
CA ALA A 199 19.22 15.04 -0.63
C ALA A 199 20.65 14.50 -0.50
N LEU A 200 21.26 14.66 0.68
CA LEU A 200 22.59 14.12 1.01
C LEU A 200 22.57 12.63 1.44
N GLY A 201 21.40 11.98 1.53
CA GLY A 201 21.27 10.61 2.02
C GLY A 201 21.57 10.43 3.51
N GLN A 202 21.48 11.51 4.29
CA GLN A 202 21.80 11.56 5.73
C GLN A 202 20.55 11.68 6.62
N LEU A 203 19.35 11.65 6.05
CA LEU A 203 18.11 11.64 6.82
C LEU A 203 17.91 10.25 7.43
N SER A 204 17.80 10.16 8.76
CA SER A 204 17.42 8.92 9.44
C SER A 204 15.92 8.68 9.33
N ILE A 205 15.52 7.40 9.33
CA ILE A 205 14.11 6.99 9.44
C ILE A 205 13.47 7.64 10.68
N GLU A 206 14.10 7.54 11.85
CA GLU A 206 13.62 8.14 13.11
C GLU A 206 13.31 9.64 12.98
N ARG A 207 14.17 10.41 12.31
CA ARG A 207 13.94 11.85 12.08
C ARG A 207 12.80 12.11 11.11
N ALA A 208 12.68 11.27 10.08
CA ALA A 208 11.57 11.35 9.13
C ALA A 208 10.23 11.06 9.85
N GLU A 209 10.19 10.02 10.69
CA GLU A 209 9.04 9.67 11.53
C GLU A 209 8.66 10.79 12.51
N ALA A 210 9.63 11.35 13.22
CA ALA A 210 9.39 12.45 14.15
C ALA A 210 8.82 13.68 13.42
N ARG A 211 9.37 14.02 12.25
CA ARG A 211 8.84 15.15 11.46
C ARG A 211 7.47 14.86 10.88
N ALA A 212 7.24 13.66 10.34
CA ALA A 212 5.93 13.25 9.84
C ALA A 212 4.88 13.30 10.96
N SER A 213 5.22 12.76 12.13
CA SER A 213 4.34 12.78 13.30
C SER A 213 3.97 14.20 13.71
N ALA A 214 4.95 15.12 13.73
CA ALA A 214 4.71 16.52 14.07
C ALA A 214 3.85 17.26 13.02
N ILE A 215 4.01 16.97 11.72
CA ILE A 215 3.23 17.63 10.67
C ILE A 215 1.78 17.11 10.64
N VAL A 216 1.62 15.80 10.80
CA VAL A 216 0.31 15.13 10.78
C VAL A 216 -0.44 15.38 12.09
N GLY A 217 0.27 15.48 13.23
CA GLY A 217 -0.34 15.56 14.55
C GLY A 217 -0.87 14.20 15.04
N ALA A 218 -0.22 13.11 14.63
CA ALA A 218 -0.49 11.72 14.99
C ALA A 218 0.83 10.93 15.02
N THR A 219 0.91 9.78 15.70
CA THR A 219 2.13 8.97 15.68
C THR A 219 2.30 8.28 14.32
N VAL A 220 3.37 8.62 13.61
CA VAL A 220 3.72 8.04 12.30
C VAL A 220 5.01 7.23 12.43
N ARG A 221 4.99 5.98 11.96
CA ARG A 221 6.15 5.07 11.98
C ARG A 221 6.32 4.36 10.64
N ALA A 222 7.55 4.07 10.26
CA ALA A 222 7.87 3.14 9.20
C ALA A 222 7.83 1.71 9.74
N ILE A 223 7.37 0.78 8.92
CA ILE A 223 7.33 -0.65 9.24
C ILE A 223 8.15 -1.36 8.15
N PRO A 224 9.46 -1.57 8.36
CA PRO A 224 10.30 -2.31 7.42
C PRO A 224 9.88 -3.78 7.39
N SER A 225 9.48 -4.25 6.21
CA SER A 225 9.13 -5.64 5.94
C SER A 225 10.36 -6.42 5.46
N PRO A 226 10.60 -7.64 5.96
CA PRO A 226 11.63 -8.54 5.45
C PRO A 226 11.18 -9.30 4.19
N PHE A 227 9.98 -9.04 3.65
CA PHE A 227 9.42 -9.72 2.49
C PHE A 227 9.43 -8.81 1.26
N ALA A 228 10.19 -9.20 0.24
CA ALA A 228 10.31 -8.44 -1.00
C ALA A 228 8.97 -8.33 -1.77
N GLU A 229 8.14 -9.37 -1.72
CA GLU A 229 6.84 -9.40 -2.39
C GLU A 229 5.87 -8.32 -1.90
N PHE A 230 6.13 -7.75 -0.73
CA PHE A 230 5.37 -6.65 -0.15
C PHE A 230 5.49 -5.34 -0.96
N ALA A 231 6.49 -5.22 -1.84
CA ALA A 231 6.71 -4.07 -2.71
C ALA A 231 6.57 -4.37 -4.22
N VAL A 232 6.12 -5.57 -4.60
CA VAL A 232 5.93 -5.91 -6.02
C VAL A 232 4.52 -5.51 -6.46
N ASN A 233 4.39 -4.31 -7.02
CA ASN A 233 3.14 -3.79 -7.58
C ASN A 233 3.08 -3.94 -9.11
N VAL A 234 1.87 -3.91 -9.67
CA VAL A 234 1.64 -3.86 -11.13
C VAL A 234 1.09 -2.49 -11.49
N ASP A 235 1.91 -1.63 -12.10
CA ASP A 235 1.52 -0.26 -12.47
C ASP A 235 1.60 0.00 -13.98
N ARG A 236 2.30 -0.87 -14.71
CA ARG A 236 2.53 -0.76 -16.15
C ARG A 236 2.24 -2.09 -16.83
N LEU A 237 1.99 -2.05 -18.13
CA LEU A 237 1.83 -3.26 -18.95
C LEU A 237 3.08 -4.17 -18.91
N SER A 238 4.28 -3.59 -18.79
CA SER A 238 5.52 -4.33 -18.59
C SER A 238 5.51 -5.15 -17.30
N ASP A 239 4.84 -4.65 -16.26
CA ASP A 239 4.79 -5.25 -14.94
C ASP A 239 3.82 -6.45 -14.94
N VAL A 240 2.77 -6.41 -15.77
CA VAL A 240 1.88 -7.57 -16.02
C VAL A 240 2.70 -8.72 -16.58
N ALA A 241 3.43 -8.51 -17.68
CA ALA A 241 4.24 -9.54 -18.30
C ALA A 241 5.35 -10.05 -17.36
N LEU A 242 5.92 -9.18 -16.52
CA LEU A 242 6.88 -9.57 -15.50
C LEU A 242 6.22 -10.45 -14.41
N ALA A 243 5.06 -10.04 -13.90
CA ALA A 243 4.32 -10.79 -12.91
C ALA A 243 3.92 -12.18 -13.42
N GLU A 244 3.47 -12.29 -14.67
CA GLU A 244 3.15 -13.59 -15.28
C GLU A 244 4.37 -14.53 -15.33
N ARG A 245 5.55 -14.02 -15.70
CA ARG A 245 6.79 -14.82 -15.71
C ARG A 245 7.21 -15.26 -14.32
N LEU A 246 7.16 -14.35 -13.34
CA LEU A 246 7.49 -14.63 -11.95
C LEU A 246 6.58 -15.73 -11.37
N LEU A 247 5.27 -15.64 -11.63
CA LEU A 247 4.29 -16.62 -11.19
C LEU A 247 4.40 -17.96 -11.92
N GLY A 248 4.75 -17.94 -13.20
CA GLY A 248 5.03 -19.16 -13.96
C GLY A 248 6.25 -19.91 -13.43
N SER A 249 7.28 -19.19 -13.01
CA SER A 249 8.51 -19.76 -12.45
C SER A 249 8.34 -20.29 -11.02
N ALA A 250 7.39 -19.73 -10.25
CA ALA A 250 7.09 -20.19 -8.89
C ALA A 250 6.27 -21.50 -8.85
N ASN A 251 5.62 -21.87 -9.96
CA ASN A 251 4.84 -23.10 -10.11
C ASN A 251 5.62 -24.23 -10.80
N ALA A 252 6.88 -23.99 -11.18
CA ALA A 252 7.79 -24.97 -11.79
C ALA A 252 8.78 -25.50 -10.75
#